data_AF-A0A7W4W333-F1
#
_entry.id   AF-A0A7W4W333-F1
#
_cell.length_a   1.000
_cell.length_b   1.000
_cell.length_c   1.000
_cell.angle_alpha   90.00
_cell.angle_beta   90.00
_cell.angle_gamma   90.00
#
_symmetry.space_group_name_H-M   'P 1'
#
loop_
_entity.id
_entity.type
_entity.pdbx_description
1 polymer ?
#
loop_
_entity_poly.entity_id
_entity_poly.type
_entity_poly.pdbx_seq_one_letter_code
_entity_poly.pdbx_strand_id
1 'polypeptide(L)'
;MTFHSQMMQLLENAIERVYLRELVAYVSLFAGTLLVGAMTTYLLSEFVKKTGLGGTDRLLGMIFGAARGVIVVVALLVIAPKLLTDIDQDSWWRESQLIPHFMLLKDWSEQSFNDVSAWISSLVAEHRA
;
A
#
# COMPACT_ATOMS: atom_id res chain seq x y z
N MET A 1 -1.11 11.74 -13.02
CA MET A 1 -0.41 11.25 -14.24
C MET A 1 0.91 11.97 -14.52
N THR A 2 1.09 13.23 -14.11
CA THR A 2 2.26 14.06 -14.51
C THR A 2 3.63 13.60 -13.99
N PHE A 3 3.72 13.08 -12.76
CA PHE A 3 5.01 12.66 -12.17
C PHE A 3 5.46 11.26 -12.63
N HIS A 4 4.52 10.43 -13.07
CA HIS A 4 4.79 9.07 -13.55
C HIS A 4 5.59 9.08 -14.86
N SER A 5 5.19 9.93 -15.81
CA SER A 5 5.88 10.06 -17.11
C SER A 5 7.31 10.57 -16.96
N GLN A 6 7.55 11.47 -16.02
CA GLN A 6 8.89 11.99 -15.70
C GLN A 6 9.79 10.91 -15.10
N MET A 7 9.25 10.08 -14.20
CA MET A 7 9.97 8.95 -13.61
C MET A 7 10.27 7.85 -14.65
N MET A 8 9.34 7.60 -15.57
CA MET A 8 9.56 6.66 -16.68
C MET A 8 10.72 7.07 -17.59
N GLN A 9 10.88 8.37 -17.87
CA GLN A 9 12.01 8.88 -18.67
C GLN A 9 13.36 8.65 -17.98
N LEU A 10 13.41 8.80 -16.65
CA LEU A 10 14.63 8.53 -15.88
C LEU A 10 14.99 7.04 -15.84
N LEU A 11 13.99 6.14 -15.89
CA LEU A 11 14.18 4.69 -15.86
C LEU A 11 14.38 4.05 -17.24
N GLU A 12 14.25 4.81 -18.32
CA GLU A 12 14.30 4.32 -19.69
C GLU A 12 15.61 3.60 -20.04
N ASN A 13 16.72 4.04 -19.46
CA ASN A 13 18.04 3.41 -19.66
C ASN A 13 18.33 2.26 -18.69
N ALA A 14 17.49 2.05 -17.67
CA ALA A 14 17.71 1.04 -16.63
C ALA A 14 16.81 -0.20 -16.79
N ILE A 15 15.64 -0.06 -17.44
CA ILE A 15 14.64 -1.13 -17.55
C ILE A 15 14.03 -1.15 -18.96
N GLU A 16 14.34 -2.18 -19.75
CA GLU A 16 13.84 -2.33 -21.14
C GLU A 16 12.36 -2.73 -21.21
N ARG A 17 11.82 -3.45 -20.22
CA ARG A 17 10.43 -3.90 -20.23
C ARG A 17 9.48 -2.81 -19.72
N VAL A 18 8.63 -2.31 -20.61
CA VAL A 18 7.67 -1.21 -20.36
C VAL A 18 6.81 -1.44 -19.10
N TYR A 19 6.25 -2.64 -18.92
CA TYR A 19 5.43 -2.96 -17.75
C TYR A 19 6.19 -2.88 -16.42
N LEU A 20 7.45 -3.32 -16.39
CA LEU A 20 8.30 -3.22 -15.20
C LEU A 20 8.67 -1.77 -14.91
N ARG A 21 8.92 -0.97 -15.95
CA ARG A 21 9.21 0.46 -15.81
C ARG A 21 8.03 1.21 -15.20
N GLU A 22 6.81 0.93 -15.64
CA GLU A 22 5.60 1.55 -15.06
C GLU A 22 5.41 1.17 -13.59
N LEU A 23 5.55 -0.11 -13.26
CA LEU A 23 5.46 -0.60 -11.89
C LEU A 23 6.49 0.09 -10.98
N VAL A 24 7.75 0.10 -11.40
CA VAL A 24 8.82 0.73 -10.61
C VAL A 24 8.58 2.24 -10.48
N ALA A 25 8.14 2.93 -11.53
CA ALA A 25 7.82 4.35 -11.44
C ALA A 25 6.73 4.64 -10.37
N TYR A 26 5.67 3.83 -10.31
CA TYR A 26 4.64 3.97 -9.27
C TYR A 26 5.17 3.64 -7.87
N VAL A 27 5.93 2.56 -7.72
CA VAL A 27 6.51 2.16 -6.44
C VAL A 27 7.51 3.21 -5.93
N SER A 28 8.36 3.74 -6.79
CA SER A 28 9.33 4.78 -6.42
C SER A 28 8.66 6.09 -6.02
N LEU A 29 7.62 6.53 -6.74
CA LEU A 29 6.84 7.71 -6.36
C LEU A 29 6.10 7.50 -5.04
N PHE A 30 5.55 6.32 -4.83
CA PHE A 30 4.89 5.95 -3.58
C PHE A 30 5.87 5.95 -2.40
N ALA A 31 7.04 5.33 -2.57
CA ALA A 31 8.11 5.32 -1.57
C ALA A 31 8.65 6.73 -1.28
N GLY A 32 8.84 7.55 -2.32
CA GLY A 32 9.25 8.95 -2.15
C GLY A 32 8.22 9.77 -1.37
N THR A 33 6.93 9.56 -1.65
CA THR A 33 5.84 10.21 -0.90
C THR A 33 5.83 9.76 0.56
N LEU A 34 6.07 8.48 0.84
CA LEU A 34 6.21 7.96 2.21
C LEU A 34 7.40 8.58 2.93
N LEU A 35 8.55 8.72 2.26
CA LEU A 35 9.74 9.33 2.83
C LEU A 35 9.48 10.79 3.24
N VAL A 36 8.89 11.58 2.34
CA VAL A 36 8.52 12.98 2.62
C VAL A 36 7.49 13.07 3.74
N GLY A 37 6.48 12.21 3.74
CA GLY A 37 5.49 12.13 4.82
C GLY A 37 6.15 11.79 6.17
N ALA A 38 7.09 10.84 6.18
CA ALA A 38 7.83 10.46 7.37
C ALA A 38 8.72 11.60 7.89
N MET A 39 9.42 12.31 6.99
CA MET A 39 10.19 13.50 7.36
C MET A 39 9.31 14.61 7.93
N THR A 40 8.13 14.84 7.32
CA THR A 40 7.17 15.84 7.82
C THR A 40 6.66 15.46 9.20
N THR A 41 6.32 14.18 9.40
CA THR A 41 5.89 13.64 10.69
C THR A 41 7.00 13.77 11.74
N TYR A 42 8.24 13.50 11.37
CA TYR A 42 9.40 13.66 12.24
C TYR A 42 9.52 15.12 12.70
N LEU A 43 9.49 16.08 11.77
CA LEU A 43 9.55 17.51 12.07
C LEU A 43 8.40 17.94 13.00
N LEU A 44 7.16 17.58 12.67
CA LEU A 44 5.99 17.86 13.52
C LEU A 44 6.14 17.24 14.91
N SER A 45 6.67 16.03 15.01
CA SER A 45 6.92 15.37 16.30
C SER A 45 7.97 16.10 17.15
N GLU A 46 8.89 16.84 16.52
CA GLU A 46 9.88 17.68 17.20
C GLU A 46 9.26 18.97 17.75
N PHE A 47 8.27 19.53 17.05
CA PHE A 47 7.49 20.65 17.56
C PHE A 47 6.58 20.22 18.72
N VAL A 48 5.92 19.06 18.62
CA VAL A 48 5.06 18.51 19.69
C VAL A 48 5.86 18.06 20.92
N LYS A 49 7.12 17.64 20.77
CA LYS A 49 8.02 17.39 21.93
C LYS A 49 8.08 18.59 22.88
N LYS A 50 7.99 19.81 22.37
CA LYS A 50 8.01 21.04 23.19
C LYS A 50 6.72 21.25 24.00
N THR A 51 5.62 20.59 23.65
CA THR A 51 4.33 20.69 24.35
C THR A 51 4.08 19.55 25.35
N GLY A 52 5.01 18.60 25.49
CA GLY A 52 4.96 17.54 26.51
C GLY A 52 4.03 16.35 26.20
N LEU A 53 3.29 16.39 25.09
CA LEU A 53 2.33 15.35 24.67
C LEU A 53 2.87 14.38 23.60
N GLY A 54 4.15 14.49 23.23
CA GLY A 54 4.72 13.80 22.06
C GLY A 54 4.74 12.26 22.08
N GLY A 55 4.35 11.61 23.19
CA GLY A 55 4.26 10.14 23.27
C GLY A 55 3.04 9.58 22.54
N THR A 56 1.86 10.13 22.78
CA THR A 56 0.60 9.66 22.18
C THR A 56 0.55 9.95 20.67
N ASP A 57 0.97 11.15 20.26
CA ASP A 57 0.97 11.56 18.85
C ASP A 57 1.91 10.69 17.99
N ARG A 58 3.03 10.23 18.57
CA ARG A 58 3.96 9.30 17.92
C ARG A 58 3.39 7.90 17.80
N LEU A 59 2.73 7.41 18.85
CA LEU A 59 2.12 6.09 18.84
C LEU A 59 1.00 6.03 17.79
N LEU A 60 0.14 7.06 17.73
CA LEU A 60 -0.90 7.17 16.72
C LEU A 60 -0.32 7.25 15.30
N GLY A 61 0.75 8.03 15.10
CA GLY A 61 1.46 8.08 13.82
C GLY A 61 2.07 6.74 13.41
N MET A 62 2.64 5.99 14.36
CA MET A 62 3.23 4.67 14.11
C MET A 62 2.15 3.64 13.76
N ILE A 63 1.05 3.61 14.50
CA ILE A 63 -0.08 2.71 14.23
C ILE A 63 -0.70 3.03 12.87
N PHE A 64 -0.90 4.31 12.57
CA PHE A 64 -1.42 4.75 11.28
C PHE A 64 -0.48 4.39 10.12
N GLY A 65 0.83 4.59 10.30
CA GLY A 65 1.85 4.21 9.34
C GLY A 65 1.91 2.70 9.10
N ALA A 66 1.85 1.90 10.17
CA ALA A 66 1.82 0.44 10.11
C ALA A 66 0.57 -0.07 9.39
N ALA A 67 -0.61 0.47 9.74
CA ALA A 67 -1.87 0.15 9.08
C ALA A 67 -1.82 0.44 7.58
N ARG A 68 -1.29 1.61 7.19
CA ARG A 68 -1.09 1.95 5.77
C ARG A 68 -0.10 1.00 5.08
N GLY A 69 0.97 0.59 5.76
CA GLY A 69 1.92 -0.40 5.25
C GLY A 69 1.26 -1.74 4.96
N VAL A 70 0.42 -2.22 5.88
CA VAL A 70 -0.37 -3.46 5.69
C VAL A 70 -1.28 -3.35 4.47
N ILE A 71 -1.99 -2.22 4.29
CA ILE A 71 -2.87 -1.99 3.13
C ILE A 71 -2.08 -2.10 1.81
N VAL A 72 -0.88 -1.52 1.75
CA VAL A 72 -0.04 -1.58 0.55
C VAL A 72 0.40 -3.01 0.25
N VAL A 73 0.83 -3.76 1.28
CA VAL A 73 1.25 -5.17 1.12
C VAL A 73 0.09 -6.03 0.63
N VAL A 74 -1.11 -5.88 1.21
CA VAL A 74 -2.31 -6.60 0.76
C VAL A 74 -2.65 -6.23 -0.69
N ALA A 75 -2.58 -4.95 -1.06
CA ALA A 75 -2.80 -4.54 -2.45
C ALA A 75 -1.80 -5.18 -3.42
N LEU A 76 -0.52 -5.26 -3.04
CA LEU A 76 0.50 -5.97 -3.83
C LEU A 76 0.20 -7.46 -3.96
N LEU A 77 -0.24 -8.14 -2.88
CA LEU A 77 -0.62 -9.56 -2.94
C LEU A 77 -1.85 -9.82 -3.81
N VAL A 78 -2.76 -8.85 -3.93
CA VAL A 78 -3.93 -8.94 -4.83
C VAL A 78 -3.53 -8.72 -6.29
N ILE A 79 -2.59 -7.81 -6.54
CA ILE A 79 -2.21 -7.38 -7.90
C ILE A 79 -1.13 -8.29 -8.49
N ALA A 80 -0.14 -8.74 -7.71
CA ALA A 80 1.03 -9.47 -8.21
C ALA A 80 0.66 -10.76 -8.97
N PRO A 81 -0.24 -11.64 -8.48
CA PRO A 81 -0.66 -12.84 -9.22
C PRO A 81 -1.43 -12.53 -10.51
N LYS A 82 -2.01 -11.32 -10.65
CA LYS A 82 -2.71 -10.89 -11.86
C LYS A 82 -1.75 -10.36 -12.93
N LEU A 83 -0.59 -9.85 -12.52
CA LEU A 83 0.44 -9.29 -13.42
C LEU A 83 1.51 -10.31 -13.79
N LEU A 84 1.78 -11.27 -12.91
CA LEU A 84 2.83 -12.27 -13.06
C LEU A 84 2.18 -13.66 -13.05
N THR A 85 2.20 -14.33 -14.20
CA THR A 85 1.68 -15.68 -14.38
C THR A 85 2.51 -16.67 -13.55
N ASP A 86 1.85 -17.58 -12.81
CA ASP A 86 2.46 -18.65 -12.01
C ASP A 86 3.44 -18.21 -10.90
N ILE A 87 3.29 -16.98 -10.38
CA ILE A 87 4.16 -16.44 -9.31
C ILE A 87 4.15 -17.28 -8.02
N ASP A 88 3.09 -18.03 -7.78
CA ASP A 88 2.91 -18.92 -6.64
C ASP A 88 3.77 -20.19 -6.72
N GLN A 89 4.27 -20.53 -7.91
CA GLN A 89 5.16 -21.67 -8.13
C GLN A 89 6.65 -21.31 -7.95
N ASP A 90 6.99 -20.02 -7.91
CA ASP A 90 8.36 -19.57 -7.73
C ASP A 90 8.89 -19.87 -6.31
N SER A 91 10.16 -20.27 -6.21
CA SER A 91 10.79 -20.63 -4.93
C SER A 91 10.77 -19.48 -3.92
N TRP A 92 11.02 -18.25 -4.36
CA TRP A 92 11.03 -17.06 -3.50
C TRP A 92 9.64 -16.74 -2.92
N TRP A 93 8.55 -17.12 -3.61
CA TRP A 93 7.19 -16.95 -3.12
C TRP A 93 6.86 -18.01 -2.08
N ARG A 94 7.19 -19.28 -2.36
CA ARG A 94 6.93 -20.43 -1.46
C ARG A 94 7.78 -20.42 -0.20
N GLU A 95 9.02 -19.92 -0.28
CA GLU A 95 9.95 -19.83 0.86
C GLU A 95 9.70 -18.59 1.74
N SER A 96 8.86 -17.67 1.30
CA SER A 96 8.59 -16.44 2.06
C SER A 96 7.81 -16.72 3.33
N GLN A 97 8.38 -16.35 4.48
CA GLN A 97 7.69 -16.46 5.77
C GLN A 97 6.56 -15.43 5.92
N LEU A 98 6.62 -14.31 5.21
CA LEU A 98 5.67 -13.21 5.34
C LEU A 98 4.42 -13.40 4.46
N ILE A 99 4.58 -13.95 3.25
CA ILE A 99 3.47 -14.10 2.29
C ILE A 99 2.28 -14.88 2.90
N PRO A 100 2.46 -16.03 3.58
CA PRO A 100 1.35 -16.77 4.18
C PRO A 100 0.58 -15.96 5.24
N HIS A 101 1.27 -15.14 6.03
CA HIS A 101 0.63 -14.31 7.07
C HIS A 101 -0.22 -13.20 6.46
N PHE A 102 0.27 -12.56 5.40
CA PHE A 102 -0.47 -11.52 4.71
C PHE A 102 -1.54 -12.06 3.74
N MET A 103 -1.47 -13.34 3.34
CA MET A 103 -2.57 -14.01 2.62
C MET A 103 -3.84 -14.09 3.47
N LEU A 104 -3.73 -14.39 4.77
CA LEU A 104 -4.89 -14.35 5.68
C LEU A 104 -5.53 -12.94 5.74
N LEU A 105 -4.69 -11.90 5.74
CA LEU A 105 -5.16 -10.51 5.70
C LEU A 105 -5.78 -10.15 4.34
N LYS A 106 -5.27 -10.70 3.24
CA LYS A 106 -5.87 -10.56 1.90
C LYS A 106 -7.28 -11.13 1.89
N ASP A 107 -7.45 -12.36 2.36
CA ASP A 107 -8.75 -13.05 2.31
C ASP A 107 -9.77 -12.33 3.21
N TRP A 108 -9.35 -11.91 4.42
CA TRP A 108 -10.18 -11.07 5.29
C TRP A 108 -10.52 -9.71 4.66
N SER A 109 -9.59 -9.11 3.92
CA SER A 109 -9.82 -7.84 3.21
C SER A 109 -10.84 -8.01 2.07
N GLU A 110 -10.75 -9.08 1.30
CA GLU A 110 -11.70 -9.38 0.21
C GLU A 110 -13.10 -9.66 0.78
N GLN A 111 -13.19 -10.43 1.87
CA GLN A 111 -14.45 -10.68 2.57
C GLN A 111 -15.06 -9.40 3.13
N SER A 112 -14.28 -8.61 3.89
CA SER A 112 -14.75 -7.36 4.48
C SER A 112 -15.22 -6.35 3.42
N PHE A 113 -14.51 -6.28 2.30
CA PHE A 113 -14.91 -5.43 1.17
C PHE A 113 -16.26 -5.89 0.58
N ASN A 114 -16.43 -7.20 0.38
CA ASN A 114 -17.66 -7.77 -0.14
C ASN A 114 -18.84 -7.53 0.82
N ASP A 115 -18.65 -7.79 2.11
CA ASP A 115 -19.68 -7.61 3.14
C ASP A 115 -20.11 -6.14 3.27
N VAL A 116 -19.15 -5.23 3.29
CA VAL A 116 -19.43 -3.78 3.30
C VAL A 116 -20.15 -3.37 2.01
N SER A 117 -19.73 -3.86 0.85
CA SER A 117 -20.36 -3.54 -0.43
C SER A 117 -21.81 -4.06 -0.51
N ALA A 118 -22.06 -5.26 0.03
CA ALA A 118 -23.38 -5.87 0.10
C ALA A 118 -24.30 -5.06 1.02
N TRP A 119 -23.81 -4.69 2.21
CA TRP A 119 -24.56 -3.85 3.15
C TRP A 119 -24.88 -2.46 2.59
N ILE A 120 -23.93 -1.80 1.92
CA ILE A 120 -24.19 -0.51 1.26
C ILE A 120 -25.24 -0.70 0.16
N SER A 121 -25.13 -1.76 -0.64
CA SER A 121 -26.07 -2.03 -1.73
C SER A 121 -27.49 -2.23 -1.22
N SER A 122 -27.67 -2.88 -0.06
CA SER A 122 -28.99 -3.05 0.56
C SER A 122 -29.58 -1.74 1.06
N LEU A 123 -28.77 -0.86 1.66
CA LEU A 123 -29.24 0.47 2.10
C LEU A 123 -29.65 1.35 0.91
N VAL A 124 -28.89 1.31 -0.18
CA VAL A 124 -29.21 2.05 -1.40
C VAL A 124 -30.45 1.47 -2.10
N ALA A 125 -30.65 0.15 -2.05
CA ALA A 125 -31.83 -0.51 -2.60
C ALA A 125 -33.10 -0.18 -1.79
N GLU A 126 -33.01 -0.13 -0.46
CA GLU A 126 -34.11 0.22 0.43
C GLU A 126 -34.58 1.67 0.24
N HIS A 127 -33.66 2.60 -0.05
CA HIS A 127 -34.01 4.00 -0.30
C HIS A 127 -34.55 4.28 -1.72
N ARG A 128 -34.50 3.29 -2.62
CA ARG A 128 -34.99 3.37 -4.01
C ARG A 128 -36.33 2.65 -4.23
N ALA A 129 -36.94 2.09 -3.19
CA ALA A 129 -38.30 1.53 -3.18
C ALA A 129 -39.30 2.53 -2.57
#